data_AF-A0A3M0XJI8-F1
#
_entry.id   AF-A0A3M0XJI8-F1
#
_cell.length_a   1.000
_cell.length_b   1.000
_cell.length_c   1.000
_cell.angle_alpha   90.00
_cell.angle_beta   90.00
_cell.angle_gamma   90.00
#
_symmetry.space_group_name_H-M   'P 1'
#
loop_
_entity.id
_entity.type
_entity.pdbx_description
1 polymer ?
#
loop_
_entity_poly.entity_id
_entity_poly.type
_entity_poly.pdbx_seq_one_letter_code
_entity_poly.pdbx_strand_id
1 'polypeptide(L)'
;VLKGIERTKGRVKIAKIKKVKGGLDLYLSDNKYLIALGKKLRERFPGIVKVSRRLHTTERMSGKLLYRVTVLFRSTKYGPGDEIEYQGERYKILRITDKAHLKSLESGKRKSISLEALLRLD
;
A
#
# COMPACT_ATOMS: atom_id res chain seq x y z
N VAL A 1 -10.26 0.67 8.57
CA VAL A 1 -10.51 1.07 7.17
C VAL A 1 -12.01 1.20 6.87
N LEU A 2 -12.81 0.13 6.99
CA LEU A 2 -14.26 0.13 6.68
C LEU A 2 -15.06 1.22 7.43
N LYS A 3 -14.91 1.32 8.76
CA LYS A 3 -15.49 2.41 9.58
C LYS A 3 -15.12 3.81 9.08
N GLY A 4 -13.95 3.98 8.46
CA GLY A 4 -13.52 5.25 7.88
C GLY A 4 -14.21 5.59 6.57
N ILE A 5 -14.67 4.59 5.83
CA ILE A 5 -15.46 4.74 4.60
C ILE A 5 -16.93 5.05 4.96
N GLU A 6 -17.49 4.37 5.96
CA GLU A 6 -18.85 4.62 6.48
C GLU A 6 -19.03 6.08 6.97
N ARG A 7 -17.99 6.67 7.57
CA ARG A 7 -17.96 8.07 8.02
C ARG A 7 -18.05 9.12 6.89
N THR A 8 -18.02 8.72 5.62
CA THR A 8 -18.17 9.65 4.49
C THR A 8 -19.62 10.11 4.26
N LYS A 9 -20.57 9.74 5.15
CA LYS A 9 -21.99 10.10 5.09
C LYS A 9 -22.62 9.82 3.71
N GLY A 10 -22.26 8.70 3.09
CA GLY A 10 -22.82 8.26 1.81
C GLY A 10 -22.15 8.84 0.55
N ARG A 11 -21.16 9.75 0.69
CA ARG A 11 -20.40 10.29 -0.45
C ARG A 11 -19.60 9.21 -1.20
N VAL A 12 -19.11 8.20 -0.48
CA VAL A 12 -18.39 7.07 -1.05
C VAL A 12 -19.14 5.79 -0.71
N LYS A 13 -19.50 5.02 -1.74
CA LYS A 13 -20.20 3.75 -1.59
C LYS A 13 -19.26 2.59 -1.84
N ILE A 14 -19.34 1.56 -1.00
CA ILE A 14 -18.71 0.27 -1.24
C ILE A 14 -19.70 -0.56 -2.06
N ALA A 15 -19.40 -0.79 -3.33
CA ALA A 15 -20.26 -1.58 -4.21
C ALA A 15 -20.11 -3.09 -3.95
N LYS A 16 -18.91 -3.53 -3.56
CA LYS A 16 -18.60 -4.94 -3.30
C LYS A 16 -17.39 -5.07 -2.40
N ILE A 17 -17.42 -6.07 -1.51
CA ILE A 17 -16.28 -6.54 -0.74
C ILE A 17 -16.02 -7.98 -1.16
N LYS A 18 -14.77 -8.30 -1.53
CA LYS A 18 -14.38 -9.65 -1.91
C LYS A 18 -13.18 -10.09 -1.08
N LYS A 19 -13.30 -11.24 -0.39
CA LYS A 19 -12.15 -11.89 0.25
C LYS A 19 -11.27 -12.51 -0.82
N VAL A 20 -9.97 -12.32 -0.70
CA VAL A 20 -8.94 -12.88 -1.60
C VAL A 20 -7.83 -13.50 -0.77
N LYS A 21 -6.99 -14.34 -1.39
CA LYS A 21 -5.82 -14.89 -0.70
C LYS A 21 -4.90 -13.74 -0.28
N GLY A 22 -4.71 -13.58 1.03
CA GLY A 22 -3.88 -12.52 1.60
C GLY A 22 -4.57 -11.17 1.83
N GLY A 23 -5.90 -11.06 1.70
CA GLY A 23 -6.58 -9.82 2.07
C GLY A 23 -8.01 -9.65 1.56
N LEU A 24 -8.34 -8.40 1.25
CA LEU A 24 -9.68 -7.95 0.87
C LEU A 24 -9.59 -6.99 -0.32
N ASP A 25 -10.43 -7.21 -1.31
CA ASP A 25 -10.69 -6.23 -2.37
C ASP A 25 -11.95 -5.43 -2.04
N LEU A 26 -11.84 -4.10 -2.12
CA LEU A 26 -12.92 -3.15 -1.90
C LEU A 26 -13.22 -2.40 -3.21
N TYR A 27 -14.44 -2.54 -3.70
CA TYR A 27 -14.91 -1.83 -4.88
C TYR A 27 -15.60 -0.53 -4.44
N LEU A 28 -14.98 0.61 -4.75
CA LEU A 28 -15.46 1.94 -4.33
C LEU A 28 -15.98 2.75 -5.52
N SER A 29 -16.96 3.60 -5.26
CA SER A 29 -17.59 4.47 -6.28
C SER A 29 -16.78 5.73 -6.65
N ASP A 30 -15.73 6.08 -5.89
CA ASP A 30 -14.97 7.33 -6.07
C ASP A 30 -13.46 7.06 -6.20
N ASN A 31 -12.94 7.34 -7.40
CA ASN A 31 -11.52 7.19 -7.74
C ASN A 31 -10.61 8.15 -6.94
N LYS A 32 -11.04 9.39 -6.68
CA LYS A 32 -10.24 10.37 -5.91
C LYS A 32 -10.12 9.92 -4.46
N TYR A 33 -11.23 9.45 -3.89
CA TYR A 33 -11.23 8.90 -2.54
C TYR A 33 -10.32 7.67 -2.44
N LEU A 34 -10.39 6.75 -3.41
CA LEU A 34 -9.56 5.54 -3.42
C LEU A 34 -8.05 5.87 -3.39
N ILE A 35 -7.60 6.85 -4.17
CA ILE A 35 -6.21 7.32 -4.17
C ILE A 35 -5.82 7.94 -2.81
N ALA A 36 -6.70 8.79 -2.26
CA ALA A 36 -6.47 9.39 -0.95
C ALA A 36 -6.43 8.34 0.17
N LEU A 37 -7.26 7.30 0.09
CA LEU A 37 -7.26 6.18 1.01
C LEU A 37 -5.93 5.43 0.97
N GLY A 38 -5.39 5.14 -0.23
CA GLY A 38 -4.06 4.54 -0.39
C GLY A 38 -2.97 5.33 0.33
N LYS A 39 -2.94 6.67 0.16
CA LYS A 39 -1.98 7.54 0.85
C LYS A 39 -2.12 7.45 2.38
N LYS A 40 -3.35 7.53 2.90
CA LYS A 40 -3.65 7.40 4.33
C LYS A 40 -3.27 6.04 4.91
N LEU A 41 -3.35 4.96 4.12
CA LEU A 41 -2.89 3.65 4.55
C LEU A 41 -1.37 3.65 4.73
N ARG A 42 -0.61 4.17 3.77
CA ARG A 42 0.85 4.28 3.86
C ARG A 42 1.32 5.16 5.01
N GLU A 43 0.58 6.21 5.34
CA GLU A 43 0.89 7.11 6.48
C GLU A 43 0.73 6.42 7.84
N ARG A 44 -0.15 5.41 7.92
CA ARG A 44 -0.48 4.74 9.19
C ARG A 44 0.16 3.36 9.34
N PHE A 45 0.45 2.70 8.24
CA PHE A 45 0.91 1.31 8.22
C PHE A 45 2.13 1.18 7.32
N PRO A 46 3.22 0.53 7.79
CA PRO A 46 4.39 0.29 6.97
C PRO A 46 4.03 -0.63 5.80
N GLY A 47 4.33 -0.21 4.57
CA GLY A 47 3.97 -0.97 3.39
C GLY A 47 4.04 -0.16 2.09
N ILE A 48 3.76 -0.82 0.99
CA ILE A 48 3.77 -0.23 -0.35
C ILE A 48 2.35 0.10 -0.82
N VAL A 49 2.25 1.18 -1.60
CA VAL A 49 1.04 1.53 -2.34
C VAL A 49 1.38 1.56 -3.83
N LYS A 50 0.65 0.79 -4.64
CA LYS A 50 0.72 0.85 -6.09
C LYS A 50 -0.61 1.32 -6.66
N VAL A 51 -0.55 2.39 -7.45
CA VAL A 51 -1.72 2.94 -8.14
C VAL A 51 -1.58 2.64 -9.62
N SER A 52 -2.63 2.08 -10.22
CA SER A 52 -2.71 1.89 -11.67
C SER A 52 -4.04 2.42 -12.20
N ARG A 53 -4.03 2.83 -13.47
CA ARG A 53 -5.20 3.36 -14.18
C ARG A 53 -5.32 2.65 -15.51
N ARG A 54 -6.52 2.17 -15.83
CA ARG A 54 -6.80 1.57 -17.13
C ARG A 54 -8.03 2.23 -17.73
N LEU A 55 -8.01 2.49 -19.04
CA LEU A 55 -9.19 2.93 -19.76
C LEU A 55 -10.24 1.83 -19.62
N HIS A 56 -11.42 2.20 -19.13
CA HIS A 56 -12.51 1.25 -18.91
C HIS A 56 -13.53 1.30 -20.04
N THR A 57 -13.96 2.51 -20.39
CA THR A 57 -14.93 2.76 -21.45
C THR A 57 -14.86 4.24 -21.86
N THR A 58 -15.61 4.60 -22.89
CA THR A 58 -15.81 5.97 -23.33
C THR A 58 -17.27 6.32 -23.15
N GLU A 59 -17.53 7.50 -22.60
CA GLU A 59 -18.89 8.01 -22.48
C GLU A 59 -19.43 8.34 -23.88
N ARG A 60 -20.57 7.74 -24.23
CA ARG A 60 -21.07 7.71 -25.61
C ARG A 60 -21.46 9.08 -26.17
N MET A 61 -21.87 10.02 -25.33
CA MET A 61 -22.40 11.32 -25.77
C MET A 61 -21.30 12.38 -25.90
N SER A 62 -20.42 12.47 -24.91
CA SER A 62 -19.35 13.48 -24.84
C SER A 62 -18.01 12.97 -25.38
N GLY A 63 -17.88 11.68 -25.67
CA GLY A 63 -16.59 11.06 -26.04
C GLY A 63 -15.58 11.01 -24.89
N LYS A 64 -16.01 11.30 -23.65
CA LYS A 64 -15.11 11.37 -22.49
C LYS A 64 -14.60 9.99 -22.10
N LEU A 65 -13.29 9.85 -21.98
CA LEU A 65 -12.64 8.62 -21.51
C LEU A 65 -12.89 8.40 -20.01
N LEU A 66 -13.46 7.24 -19.68
CA LEU A 66 -13.73 6.82 -18.31
C LEU A 66 -12.70 5.77 -17.89
N TYR A 67 -11.96 6.07 -16.82
CA TYR A 67 -10.88 5.22 -16.31
C TYR A 67 -11.29 4.48 -15.04
N ARG A 68 -10.85 3.22 -14.93
CA ARG A 68 -10.84 2.47 -13.68
C ARG A 68 -9.51 2.65 -12.98
N VAL A 69 -9.54 3.04 -11.71
CA VAL A 69 -8.36 3.16 -10.86
C VAL A 69 -8.29 1.95 -9.94
N THR A 70 -7.11 1.34 -9.84
CA THR A 70 -6.82 0.29 -8.85
C THR A 70 -5.72 0.78 -7.92
N VAL A 71 -5.97 0.66 -6.62
CA VAL A 71 -5.00 0.97 -5.57
C VAL A 71 -4.73 -0.31 -4.78
N LEU A 72 -3.52 -0.83 -4.92
CA LEU A 72 -3.03 -1.95 -4.13
C LEU A 72 -2.26 -1.39 -2.94
N PHE A 73 -2.65 -1.79 -1.74
CA PHE A 73 -1.84 -1.62 -0.53
C PHE A 73 -1.36 -2.99 -0.07
N ARG A 74 -0.06 -3.10 0.23
CA ARG A 74 0.53 -4.30 0.83
C ARG A 74 1.36 -3.88 2.03
N SER A 75 0.92 -4.28 3.22
CA SER A 75 1.66 -4.11 4.46
C SER A 75 2.84 -5.07 4.50
N THR A 76 3.92 -4.66 5.16
CA THR A 76 5.00 -5.58 5.55
C THR A 76 4.71 -6.19 6.91
N LYS A 77 5.20 -7.43 7.15
CA LYS A 77 5.12 -8.04 8.49
C LYS A 77 6.20 -7.51 9.45
N TYR A 78 7.22 -6.84 8.91
CA TYR A 78 8.33 -6.30 9.66
C TYR A 78 8.04 -4.93 10.27
N GLY A 79 8.62 -4.67 11.43
CA GLY A 79 8.57 -3.41 12.15
C GLY A 79 9.94 -2.98 12.71
N PRO A 80 10.01 -1.79 13.33
CA PRO A 80 11.20 -1.36 14.06
C PRO A 80 11.57 -2.35 15.17
N GLY A 81 12.85 -2.73 15.24
CA GLY A 81 13.38 -3.68 16.20
C GLY A 81 13.62 -5.07 15.63
N ASP A 82 12.92 -5.43 14.55
CA ASP A 82 13.07 -6.75 13.92
C ASP A 82 14.46 -6.93 13.30
N GLU A 83 14.90 -8.17 13.27
CA GLU A 83 16.13 -8.56 12.60
C GLU A 83 15.82 -9.27 11.29
N ILE A 84 16.56 -8.89 10.25
CA ILE A 84 16.40 -9.43 8.90
C ILE A 84 17.77 -9.80 8.33
N GLU A 85 17.80 -10.81 7.48
CA GLU A 85 18.97 -11.12 6.66
C GLU A 85 18.78 -10.51 5.27
N TYR A 86 19.80 -9.79 4.80
CA TYR A 86 19.75 -9.18 3.48
C TYR A 86 21.13 -9.18 2.83
N GLN A 87 21.25 -9.85 1.68
CA GLN A 87 22.52 -10.02 0.96
C GLN A 87 23.61 -10.69 1.81
N GLY A 88 23.24 -11.69 2.62
CA GLY A 88 24.18 -12.48 3.44
C GLY A 88 24.66 -11.79 4.72
N GLU A 89 24.10 -10.63 5.08
CA GLU A 89 24.44 -9.91 6.31
C GLU A 89 23.17 -9.67 7.14
N ARG A 90 23.31 -9.70 8.47
CA ARG A 90 22.20 -9.46 9.41
C ARG A 90 22.07 -7.98 9.76
N TYR A 91 20.82 -7.51 9.75
CA TYR A 91 20.46 -6.14 10.02
C TYR A 91 19.32 -6.04 11.02
N LYS A 92 19.39 -5.03 11.89
CA LYS A 92 18.25 -4.60 12.71
C LYS A 92 17.51 -3.44 12.05
N ILE A 93 16.19 -3.55 11.95
CA ILE A 93 15.34 -2.48 11.44
C ILE A 93 15.26 -1.37 12.49
N LEU A 94 15.68 -0.16 12.10
CA LEU A 94 15.59 1.02 12.96
C LEU A 94 14.25 1.72 12.81
N ARG A 95 13.80 1.89 11.57
CA ARG A 95 12.53 2.54 11.22
C ARG A 95 12.11 2.19 9.80
N ILE A 96 10.81 2.25 9.54
CA ILE A 96 10.22 2.04 8.23
C ILE A 96 9.44 3.29 7.84
N THR A 97 9.84 3.94 6.75
CA THR A 97 9.15 5.10 6.16
C THR A 97 8.79 4.76 4.71
N ASP A 98 9.22 5.57 3.76
CA ASP A 98 9.30 5.25 2.33
C ASP A 98 10.33 4.15 2.00
N LYS A 99 11.30 3.93 2.90
CA LYS A 99 12.32 2.89 2.87
C LYS A 99 12.48 2.26 4.24
N ALA A 100 13.07 1.07 4.29
CA ALA A 100 13.49 0.45 5.55
C ALA A 100 14.91 0.91 5.88
N HIS A 101 15.09 1.54 7.03
CA HIS A 101 16.39 1.96 7.53
C HIS A 101 16.92 0.91 8.50
N LEU A 102 18.13 0.45 8.23
CA LEU A 102 18.74 -0.72 8.83
C LEU A 102 20.06 -0.35 9.50
N LYS A 103 20.42 -1.11 10.54
CA LYS A 103 21.75 -1.11 11.15
C LYS A 103 22.34 -2.51 11.06
N SER A 104 23.52 -2.64 10.47
CA SER A 104 24.29 -3.88 10.47
C SER A 104 24.57 -4.32 11.91
N LEU A 105 24.36 -5.59 12.20
CA LEU A 105 24.71 -6.17 13.50
C LEU A 105 26.21 -6.47 13.62
N GLU A 106 26.91 -6.62 12.49
CA GLU A 106 28.34 -6.94 12.45
C GLU A 106 29.21 -5.68 12.49
N SER A 107 28.96 -4.75 11.56
CA SER A 107 29.80 -3.55 11.39
C SER A 107 29.22 -2.29 12.04
N GLY A 108 27.96 -2.33 12.50
CA GLY A 108 27.25 -1.16 13.01
C GLY A 108 26.87 -0.12 11.94
N LYS A 109 27.26 -0.32 10.67
CA LYS A 109 26.97 0.59 9.56
C LYS A 109 25.47 0.68 9.28
N ARG A 110 25.02 1.84 8.83
CA ARG A 110 23.62 2.07 8.43
C ARG A 110 23.43 1.74 6.95
N LYS A 111 22.31 1.13 6.61
CA LYS A 111 21.89 0.82 5.23
C LYS A 111 20.42 1.15 5.07
N SER A 112 19.98 1.40 3.85
CA SER A 112 18.55 1.53 3.54
C SER A 112 18.19 0.66 2.36
N ILE A 113 17.07 -0.05 2.44
CA ILE A 113 16.51 -0.84 1.34
C ILE A 113 15.10 -0.36 0.99
N SER A 114 14.66 -0.59 -0.24
CA SER A 114 13.29 -0.28 -0.65
C SER A 114 12.30 -1.18 0.09
N LEU A 115 11.06 -0.71 0.25
CA LEU A 115 10.01 -1.53 0.83
C LEU A 115 9.68 -2.73 -0.06
N GLU A 116 9.83 -2.62 -1.38
CA GLU A 116 9.72 -3.77 -2.28
C GLU A 116 10.78 -4.83 -2.01
N ALA A 117 12.02 -4.43 -1.67
CA ALA A 117 13.06 -5.38 -1.30
C ALA A 117 12.73 -6.03 0.05
N LEU A 118 12.29 -5.25 1.04
CA LEU A 118 11.86 -5.75 2.34
C LEU A 118 10.71 -6.77 2.21
N LEU A 119 9.70 -6.46 1.39
CA LEU A 119 8.55 -7.34 1.14
C LEU A 119 8.89 -8.63 0.39
N ARG A 120 10.08 -8.76 -0.20
CA ARG A 120 10.56 -10.02 -0.80
C ARG A 120 11.20 -10.94 0.23
N LEU A 121 11.48 -10.43 1.43
CA LEU A 121 11.96 -11.22 2.57
C LEU A 121 10.79 -11.81 3.38
N ASP A 122 9.57 -11.30 3.15
CA ASP A 122 8.33 -11.80 3.76
C ASP A 122 8.00 -13.23 3.32
#